data_AF-A0A1F7IY54-F1
#
_entry.id   AF-A0A1F7IY54-F1
#
_cell.length_a   1.000
_cell.length_b   1.000
_cell.length_c   1.000
_cell.angle_alpha   90.00
_cell.angle_beta   90.00
_cell.angle_gamma   90.00
#
_symmetry.space_group_name_H-M   'P 1'
#
loop_
_entity.id
_entity.type
_entity.pdbx_description
1 polymer ?
#
loop_
_entity_poly.entity_id
_entity_poly.type
_entity_poly.pdbx_seq_one_letter_code
_entity_poly.pdbx_strand_id
1 'polypeptide(L)'
;MFTYDQIFANKKNILFVMAHPDDILVYYAALVNKLVKDKKNIYVLTVSNGARGSQKNIISEEELAKKRLDEEIAALKFLGVPKENAHSLNYKDGELESNYKLIGEVTKLIRKYKTDVVCTHEPTGIYLETYKKDGFFVQHRDHRKVAEAVVDSAYPFSRDRSFFPEHAKEGIEPHTVYDIVLTDEAKYNF
;
A
#
# COMPACT_ATOMS: atom_id res chain seq x y z
N MET A 1 14.20 1.88 -17.48
CA MET A 1 13.78 1.45 -16.13
C MET A 1 14.76 2.07 -15.14
N PHE A 2 14.29 2.64 -14.05
CA PHE A 2 15.18 3.15 -12.99
C PHE A 2 15.77 1.98 -12.20
N THR A 3 16.99 2.13 -11.70
CA THR A 3 17.62 1.15 -10.81
C THR A 3 17.19 1.35 -9.37
N TYR A 4 17.41 0.33 -8.53
CA TYR A 4 17.17 0.42 -7.09
C TYR A 4 17.88 1.64 -6.46
N ASP A 5 19.16 1.85 -6.77
CA ASP A 5 19.94 2.93 -6.15
C ASP A 5 19.46 4.31 -6.59
N GLN A 6 19.02 4.44 -7.85
CA GLN A 6 18.43 5.70 -8.34
C GLN A 6 17.19 6.11 -7.54
N ILE A 7 16.41 5.15 -7.06
CA ILE A 7 15.19 5.42 -6.30
C ILE A 7 15.50 5.52 -4.79
N PHE A 8 16.25 4.58 -4.23
CA PHE A 8 16.29 4.35 -2.78
C PHE A 8 17.59 4.77 -2.06
N ALA A 9 18.68 5.06 -2.76
CA ALA A 9 19.99 5.30 -2.11
C ALA A 9 19.91 6.38 -1.01
N ASN A 10 19.29 7.52 -1.33
CA ASN A 10 19.18 8.68 -0.44
C ASN A 10 17.82 8.81 0.26
N LYS A 11 17.00 7.75 0.26
CA LYS A 11 15.69 7.73 0.92
C LYS A 11 15.78 6.97 2.24
N LYS A 12 14.97 7.32 3.23
CA LYS A 12 14.99 6.70 4.56
C LYS A 12 13.65 6.07 4.92
N ASN A 13 12.53 6.76 4.68
CA ASN A 13 11.19 6.36 5.11
C ASN A 13 10.37 5.89 3.91
N ILE A 14 9.98 4.61 3.92
CA ILE A 14 9.25 3.98 2.82
C ILE A 14 7.89 3.52 3.36
N LEU A 15 6.81 3.96 2.72
CA LEU A 15 5.45 3.58 3.06
C LEU A 15 4.88 2.66 1.98
N PHE A 16 4.44 1.48 2.34
CA PHE A 16 3.67 0.59 1.48
C PHE A 16 2.19 0.74 1.82
N VAL A 17 1.35 1.01 0.82
CA VAL A 17 -0.10 1.09 1.00
C VAL A 17 -0.73 0.07 0.07
N MET A 18 -1.31 -0.98 0.64
CA MET A 18 -1.85 -2.12 -0.10
C MET A 18 -3.33 -2.33 0.22
N ALA A 19 -4.06 -2.95 -0.71
CA ALA A 19 -5.49 -3.12 -0.55
C ALA A 19 -5.84 -4.26 0.41
N HIS A 20 -5.22 -5.42 0.27
CA HIS A 20 -5.55 -6.61 1.04
C HIS A 20 -4.34 -7.16 1.82
N PRO A 21 -4.58 -7.93 2.90
CA PRO A 21 -3.52 -8.64 3.60
C PRO A 21 -2.97 -9.78 2.75
N ASP A 22 -1.81 -9.55 2.12
CA ASP A 22 -0.98 -10.47 1.31
C ASP A 22 -0.27 -9.69 0.19
N ASP A 23 -0.95 -8.67 -0.35
CA ASP A 23 -0.51 -7.86 -1.49
C ASP A 23 0.96 -7.38 -1.32
N ILE A 24 1.33 -6.90 -0.13
CA ILE A 24 2.71 -6.46 0.15
C ILE A 24 3.73 -7.61 0.00
N LEU A 25 3.36 -8.82 0.39
CA LEU A 25 4.22 -9.99 0.30
C LEU A 25 4.33 -10.46 -1.15
N VAL A 26 3.20 -10.48 -1.86
CA VAL A 26 3.13 -10.91 -3.27
C VAL A 26 3.96 -9.99 -4.16
N TYR A 27 3.77 -8.67 -4.03
CA TYR A 27 4.39 -7.72 -4.95
C TYR A 27 5.73 -7.18 -4.47
N TYR A 28 5.92 -7.06 -3.14
CA TYR A 28 7.01 -6.27 -2.59
C TYR A 28 7.90 -7.00 -1.58
N ALA A 29 7.69 -8.29 -1.26
CA ALA A 29 8.51 -8.98 -0.25
C ALA A 29 10.02 -8.90 -0.51
N ALA A 30 10.44 -9.08 -1.76
CA ALA A 30 11.85 -8.98 -2.14
C ALA A 30 12.41 -7.57 -1.93
N LEU A 31 11.63 -6.55 -2.30
CA LEU A 31 11.99 -5.15 -2.10
C LEU A 31 12.05 -4.79 -0.61
N VAL A 32 11.03 -5.17 0.16
CA VAL A 32 10.98 -4.95 1.62
C VAL A 32 12.20 -5.58 2.29
N ASN A 33 12.51 -6.85 1.99
CA ASN A 33 13.69 -7.53 2.54
C ASN A 33 15.00 -6.79 2.23
N LYS A 34 15.15 -6.27 1.00
CA LYS A 34 16.32 -5.48 0.63
C LYS A 34 16.38 -4.14 1.37
N LEU A 35 15.26 -3.40 1.44
CA LEU A 35 15.20 -2.12 2.13
C LEU A 35 15.46 -2.27 3.64
N VAL A 36 14.99 -3.34 4.27
CA VAL A 36 15.28 -3.66 5.68
C VAL A 36 16.78 -3.90 5.87
N LYS A 37 17.43 -4.68 4.99
CA LYS A 37 18.89 -4.89 5.03
C LYS A 37 19.68 -3.59 4.83
N ASP A 38 19.16 -2.69 4.01
CA ASP A 38 19.70 -1.35 3.77
C ASP A 38 19.31 -0.35 4.89
N LYS A 39 18.76 -0.86 6.01
CA LYS A 39 18.38 -0.11 7.22
C LYS A 39 17.40 1.04 6.94
N LYS A 40 16.51 0.88 5.98
CA LYS A 40 15.41 1.81 5.73
C LYS A 40 14.29 1.60 6.76
N ASN A 41 13.53 2.65 7.03
CA ASN A 41 12.35 2.59 7.88
C ASN A 41 11.16 2.17 7.01
N ILE A 42 10.55 1.03 7.32
CA ILE A 42 9.43 0.48 6.56
C ILE A 42 8.14 0.67 7.35
N TYR A 43 7.15 1.26 6.69
CA TYR A 43 5.79 1.42 7.19
C TYR A 43 4.83 0.74 6.23
N VAL A 44 3.78 0.12 6.77
CA VAL A 44 2.79 -0.62 6.00
C VAL A 44 1.40 -0.17 6.41
N LEU A 45 0.55 0.10 5.43
CA LEU A 45 -0.87 0.33 5.59
C LEU A 45 -1.64 -0.64 4.71
N THR A 46 -2.39 -1.53 5.35
CA THR A 46 -3.33 -2.44 4.68
C THR A 46 -4.73 -1.88 4.82
N VAL A 47 -5.39 -1.60 3.69
CA VAL A 47 -6.64 -0.82 3.69
C VAL A 47 -7.84 -1.70 4.07
N SER A 48 -8.02 -2.84 3.41
CA SER A 48 -9.11 -3.77 3.70
C SER A 48 -8.69 -4.90 4.65
N ASN A 49 -9.68 -5.65 5.11
CA ASN A 49 -9.51 -6.77 6.03
C ASN A 49 -9.35 -8.13 5.32
N GLY A 50 -9.44 -8.19 3.98
CA GLY A 50 -9.28 -9.42 3.21
C GLY A 50 -10.33 -10.51 3.50
N ALA A 51 -11.47 -10.14 4.09
CA ALA A 51 -12.47 -11.08 4.62
C ALA A 51 -13.23 -11.90 3.56
N ARG A 52 -13.04 -11.63 2.25
CA ARG A 52 -13.75 -12.31 1.16
C ARG A 52 -12.84 -13.16 0.26
N GLY A 53 -11.60 -13.39 0.70
CA GLY A 53 -10.62 -14.23 -0.02
C GLY A 53 -10.81 -15.75 0.09
N SER A 54 -11.90 -16.26 0.69
CA SER A 54 -12.13 -17.71 0.86
C SER A 54 -13.09 -18.27 -0.19
N GLN A 55 -12.65 -19.26 -0.97
CA GLN A 55 -13.49 -19.95 -1.96
C GLN A 55 -14.11 -21.27 -1.47
N LYS A 56 -13.54 -21.90 -0.42
CA LYS A 56 -13.83 -23.31 -0.08
C LYS A 56 -14.18 -23.57 1.39
N ASN A 57 -13.82 -22.66 2.30
CA ASN A 57 -14.04 -22.87 3.73
C ASN A 57 -15.29 -22.10 4.17
N ILE A 58 -16.16 -22.76 4.93
CA ILE A 58 -17.21 -22.09 5.71
C ILE A 58 -16.49 -21.44 6.91
N ILE A 59 -16.04 -20.20 6.70
CA ILE A 59 -15.45 -19.34 7.73
C ILE A 59 -16.19 -18.00 7.66
N SER A 60 -16.47 -17.39 8.81
CA SER A 60 -17.09 -16.06 8.83
C SER A 60 -16.12 -14.99 8.31
N GLU A 61 -16.66 -13.89 7.77
CA GLU A 61 -15.85 -12.73 7.35
C GLU A 61 -14.99 -12.21 8.52
N GLU A 62 -15.52 -12.19 9.75
CA GLU A 62 -14.82 -11.74 10.96
C GLU A 62 -13.63 -12.65 11.32
N GLU A 63 -13.85 -13.97 11.35
CA GLU A 63 -12.79 -14.93 11.65
C GLU A 63 -11.69 -14.89 10.59
N LEU A 64 -12.07 -14.79 9.31
CA LEU A 64 -11.10 -14.70 8.23
C LEU A 64 -10.29 -13.40 8.28
N ALA A 65 -10.96 -12.25 8.53
CA ALA A 65 -10.29 -10.96 8.69
C ALA A 65 -9.22 -10.99 9.78
N LYS A 66 -9.58 -11.51 10.97
CA LYS A 66 -8.65 -11.63 12.09
C LYS A 66 -7.47 -12.53 11.72
N LYS A 67 -7.75 -13.69 11.12
CA LYS A 67 -6.71 -14.64 10.71
C LYS A 67 -5.73 -14.02 9.71
N ARG A 68 -6.24 -13.32 8.68
CA ARG A 68 -5.40 -12.70 7.65
C ARG A 68 -4.55 -11.56 8.21
N LEU A 69 -5.07 -10.79 9.16
CA LEU A 69 -4.29 -9.77 9.86
C LEU A 69 -3.14 -10.41 10.67
N ASP A 70 -3.41 -11.50 11.39
CA ASP A 70 -2.39 -12.21 12.15
C ASP A 70 -1.31 -12.82 11.22
N GLU A 71 -1.73 -13.36 10.07
CA GLU A 71 -0.83 -13.88 9.02
C GLU A 71 0.08 -12.79 8.44
N GLU A 72 -0.48 -11.64 8.07
CA GLU A 72 0.29 -10.51 7.54
C GLU A 72 1.30 -9.98 8.57
N ILE A 73 0.87 -9.77 9.83
CA ILE A 73 1.76 -9.30 10.90
C ILE A 73 2.91 -10.29 11.11
N ALA A 74 2.64 -11.59 11.10
CA ALA A 74 3.67 -12.62 11.23
C ALA A 74 4.68 -12.58 10.07
N ALA A 75 4.19 -12.42 8.84
CA ALA A 75 5.04 -12.35 7.65
C ALA A 75 5.89 -11.05 7.61
N LEU A 76 5.30 -9.91 7.95
CA LEU A 76 6.02 -8.64 8.07
C LEU A 76 7.11 -8.68 9.14
N LYS A 77 6.80 -9.29 10.30
CA LYS A 77 7.79 -9.53 11.35
C LYS A 77 8.93 -10.41 10.85
N PHE A 78 8.63 -11.45 10.07
CA PHE A 78 9.66 -12.31 9.46
C PHE A 78 10.56 -11.53 8.50
N LEU A 79 10.02 -10.58 7.75
CA LEU A 79 10.79 -9.68 6.87
C LEU A 79 11.57 -8.58 7.63
N GLY A 80 11.43 -8.50 8.96
CA GLY A 80 12.11 -7.50 9.79
C GLY A 80 11.38 -6.16 9.89
N VAL A 81 10.10 -6.11 9.54
CA VAL A 81 9.25 -4.92 9.75
C VAL A 81 8.67 -4.97 11.17
N PRO A 82 8.88 -3.93 12.00
CA PRO A 82 8.32 -3.88 13.36
C PRO A 82 6.79 -3.86 13.34
N LYS A 83 6.16 -4.52 14.32
CA LYS A 83 4.69 -4.62 14.40
C LYS A 83 4.02 -3.25 14.50
N GLU A 84 4.65 -2.32 15.22
CA GLU A 84 4.20 -0.94 15.39
C GLU A 84 4.17 -0.12 14.10
N ASN A 85 4.86 -0.58 13.05
CA ASN A 85 4.86 0.04 11.73
C ASN A 85 3.87 -0.62 10.75
N ALA A 86 3.19 -1.69 11.17
CA ALA A 86 2.14 -2.34 10.40
C ALA A 86 0.77 -1.84 10.86
N HIS A 87 0.05 -1.17 9.97
CA HIS A 87 -1.26 -0.57 10.23
C HIS A 87 -2.31 -1.24 9.36
N SER A 88 -3.53 -1.38 9.91
CA SER A 88 -4.71 -1.79 9.15
C SER A 88 -5.86 -0.83 9.40
N LEU A 89 -6.56 -0.43 8.33
CA LEU A 89 -7.80 0.37 8.45
C LEU A 89 -9.05 -0.50 8.63
N ASN A 90 -8.93 -1.81 8.38
CA ASN A 90 -10.00 -2.80 8.51
C ASN A 90 -11.26 -2.43 7.70
N TYR A 91 -11.08 -1.82 6.53
CA TYR A 91 -12.19 -1.58 5.60
C TYR A 91 -12.68 -2.92 5.03
N LYS A 92 -13.91 -2.92 4.54
CA LYS A 92 -14.52 -4.15 4.03
C LYS A 92 -13.94 -4.50 2.66
N ASP A 93 -13.46 -5.73 2.55
CA ASP A 93 -12.93 -6.32 1.32
C ASP A 93 -13.96 -6.28 0.17
N GLY A 94 -13.55 -5.78 -0.99
CA GLY A 94 -14.36 -5.58 -2.19
C GLY A 94 -15.20 -4.29 -2.22
N GLU A 95 -15.10 -3.44 -1.18
CA GLU A 95 -15.92 -2.23 -1.03
C GLU A 95 -15.06 -0.95 -0.92
N LEU A 96 -13.80 -0.98 -1.37
CA LEU A 96 -12.91 0.17 -1.29
C LEU A 96 -13.26 1.25 -2.32
N GLU A 97 -13.17 2.51 -1.88
CA GLU A 97 -13.34 3.69 -2.72
C GLU A 97 -12.23 4.71 -2.48
N SER A 98 -11.75 5.33 -3.55
CA SER A 98 -10.87 6.50 -3.47
C SER A 98 -11.69 7.73 -3.11
N ASN A 99 -11.87 7.95 -1.81
CA ASN A 99 -12.65 9.06 -1.29
C ASN A 99 -11.79 9.93 -0.37
N TYR A 100 -12.31 11.13 -0.06
CA TYR A 100 -11.59 12.11 0.76
C TYR A 100 -11.17 11.56 2.14
N LYS A 101 -11.92 10.59 2.69
CA LYS A 101 -11.58 9.93 3.96
C LYS A 101 -10.33 9.08 3.82
N LEU A 102 -10.30 8.15 2.86
CA LEU A 102 -9.13 7.29 2.62
C LEU A 102 -7.90 8.12 2.25
N ILE A 103 -8.08 9.15 1.40
CA ILE A 103 -7.01 10.09 1.05
C ILE A 103 -6.47 10.79 2.31
N GLY A 104 -7.33 11.20 3.24
CA GLY A 104 -6.93 11.79 4.52
C GLY A 104 -6.13 10.85 5.41
N GLU A 105 -6.57 9.60 5.53
CA GLU A 105 -5.89 8.57 6.33
C GLU A 105 -4.49 8.25 5.78
N VAL A 106 -4.36 8.09 4.47
CA VAL A 106 -3.06 7.87 3.80
C VAL A 106 -2.17 9.12 3.93
N THR A 107 -2.72 10.31 3.65
CA THR A 107 -2.03 11.59 3.79
C THR A 107 -1.47 11.79 5.21
N LYS A 108 -2.24 11.41 6.23
CA LYS A 108 -1.82 11.50 7.63
C LYS A 108 -0.58 10.67 7.90
N LEU A 109 -0.52 9.43 7.39
CA LEU A 109 0.65 8.56 7.55
C LEU A 109 1.86 9.09 6.78
N ILE A 110 1.67 9.56 5.54
CA ILE A 110 2.74 10.19 4.74
C ILE A 110 3.40 11.34 5.52
N ARG A 111 2.58 12.23 6.09
CA ARG A 111 3.08 13.38 6.85
C ARG A 111 3.69 12.99 8.19
N LYS A 112 3.07 12.05 8.91
CA LYS A 112 3.53 11.55 10.21
C LYS A 112 4.91 10.90 10.12
N TYR A 113 5.12 10.07 9.10
CA TYR A 113 6.37 9.31 8.93
C TYR A 113 7.39 10.01 8.05
N LYS A 114 7.07 11.20 7.51
CA LYS A 114 7.94 11.92 6.56
C LYS A 114 8.39 10.98 5.45
N THR A 115 7.39 10.35 4.82
CA THR A 115 7.55 9.33 3.77
C THR A 115 8.26 9.89 2.54
N ASP A 116 9.47 9.39 2.28
CA ASP A 116 10.25 9.76 1.12
C ASP A 116 9.74 9.08 -0.16
N VAL A 117 9.33 7.82 -0.05
CA VAL A 117 8.82 6.99 -1.15
C VAL A 117 7.56 6.27 -0.71
N VAL A 118 6.52 6.30 -1.54
CA VAL A 118 5.30 5.51 -1.33
C VAL A 118 5.20 4.42 -2.40
N CYS A 119 4.89 3.21 -1.98
CA CYS A 119 4.71 2.04 -2.84
C CYS A 119 3.23 1.61 -2.80
N THR A 120 2.62 1.33 -3.95
CA THR A 120 1.22 0.89 -4.04
C THR A 120 0.97 0.09 -5.33
N HIS A 121 -0.29 -0.25 -5.59
CA HIS A 121 -0.79 -0.88 -6.81
C HIS A 121 -0.72 0.04 -8.03
N GLU A 122 -0.78 -0.53 -9.23
CA GLU A 122 -0.87 0.23 -10.48
C GLU A 122 -2.33 0.68 -10.70
N PRO A 123 -2.64 1.98 -10.93
CA PRO A 123 -4.04 2.44 -10.94
C PRO A 123 -4.78 2.29 -12.28
N THR A 124 -4.10 2.06 -13.41
CA THR A 124 -4.67 2.25 -14.76
C THR A 124 -5.09 0.96 -15.47
N GLY A 125 -4.57 -0.19 -15.05
CA GLY A 125 -4.72 -1.48 -15.72
C GLY A 125 -6.04 -2.19 -15.45
N ILE A 126 -7.15 -1.80 -16.08
CA ILE A 126 -8.45 -2.44 -15.81
C ILE A 126 -8.58 -3.84 -16.44
N TYR A 127 -8.31 -3.94 -17.75
CA TYR A 127 -8.42 -5.16 -18.54
C TYR A 127 -7.18 -5.25 -19.42
N LEU A 128 -6.29 -6.15 -19.05
CA LEU A 128 -4.94 -6.23 -19.60
C LEU A 128 -4.74 -7.59 -20.25
N GLU A 129 -3.96 -7.63 -21.32
CA GLU A 129 -3.53 -8.90 -21.90
C GLU A 129 -2.64 -9.63 -20.88
N THR A 130 -2.81 -10.95 -20.75
CA THR A 130 -1.88 -11.76 -19.95
C THR A 130 -0.47 -11.65 -20.55
N TYR A 131 0.56 -11.79 -19.73
CA TYR A 131 1.96 -11.80 -20.18
C TYR A 131 2.20 -12.87 -21.26
N LYS A 132 1.53 -14.04 -21.14
CA LYS A 132 1.58 -15.11 -22.14
C LYS A 132 0.82 -14.80 -23.44
N LYS A 133 0.07 -13.70 -23.48
CA LYS A 133 -0.77 -13.29 -24.62
C LYS A 133 -1.78 -14.35 -25.05
N ASP A 134 -2.27 -15.11 -24.09
CA ASP A 134 -3.23 -16.19 -24.26
C ASP A 134 -4.60 -15.87 -23.64
N GLY A 135 -4.75 -14.69 -23.02
CA GLY A 135 -5.98 -14.25 -22.41
C GLY A 135 -5.90 -12.83 -21.86
N PHE A 136 -6.81 -12.53 -20.94
CA PHE A 136 -6.87 -11.23 -20.29
C PHE A 136 -7.01 -11.36 -18.78
N PHE A 137 -6.34 -10.45 -18.07
CA PHE A 137 -6.45 -10.25 -16.64
C PHE A 137 -7.32 -9.02 -16.36
N VAL A 138 -8.25 -9.15 -15.42
CA VAL A 138 -9.02 -8.03 -14.87
C VAL A 138 -8.41 -7.69 -13.52
N GLN A 139 -7.85 -6.50 -13.38
CA GLN A 139 -7.31 -6.08 -12.10
C GLN A 139 -8.43 -5.90 -11.07
N HIS A 140 -8.12 -6.15 -9.80
CA HIS A 140 -9.10 -6.00 -8.74
C HIS A 140 -9.48 -4.53 -8.56
N ARG A 141 -10.77 -4.25 -8.30
CA ARG A 141 -11.26 -2.88 -8.06
C ARG A 141 -10.53 -2.22 -6.88
N ASP A 142 -10.38 -2.95 -5.79
CA ASP A 142 -9.78 -2.42 -4.57
C ASP A 142 -8.31 -2.01 -4.79
N HIS A 143 -7.55 -2.75 -5.60
CA HIS A 143 -6.19 -2.39 -5.99
C HIS A 143 -6.18 -1.01 -6.67
N ARG A 144 -7.05 -0.81 -7.67
CA ARG A 144 -7.19 0.47 -8.37
C ARG A 144 -7.58 1.61 -7.44
N LYS A 145 -8.57 1.39 -6.57
CA LYS A 145 -9.09 2.43 -5.67
C LYS A 145 -8.10 2.83 -4.59
N VAL A 146 -7.29 1.89 -4.10
CA VAL A 146 -6.18 2.21 -3.20
C VAL A 146 -5.06 2.94 -3.93
N ALA A 147 -4.70 2.52 -5.14
CA ALA A 147 -3.69 3.21 -5.95
C ALA A 147 -4.08 4.66 -6.25
N GLU A 148 -5.32 4.89 -6.67
CA GLU A 148 -5.90 6.22 -6.92
C GLU A 148 -5.78 7.11 -5.66
N ALA A 149 -6.22 6.59 -4.50
CA ALA A 149 -6.15 7.33 -3.24
C ALA A 149 -4.72 7.65 -2.82
N VAL A 150 -3.76 6.75 -3.07
CA VAL A 150 -2.35 6.95 -2.73
C VAL A 150 -1.70 8.01 -3.61
N VAL A 151 -1.98 8.01 -4.91
CA VAL A 151 -1.47 9.02 -5.85
C VAL A 151 -1.97 10.40 -5.44
N ASP A 152 -3.26 10.55 -5.16
CA ASP A 152 -3.84 11.80 -4.68
C ASP A 152 -3.22 12.20 -3.33
N SER A 153 -3.07 11.25 -2.40
CA SER A 153 -2.47 11.51 -1.09
C SER A 153 -1.03 12.02 -1.19
N ALA A 154 -0.23 11.45 -2.09
CA ALA A 154 1.14 11.89 -2.33
C ALA A 154 1.21 13.27 -2.99
N TYR A 155 0.28 13.57 -3.90
CA TYR A 155 0.19 14.86 -4.56
C TYR A 155 -1.26 15.24 -4.93
N PRO A 156 -1.74 16.45 -4.56
CA PRO A 156 -1.05 17.49 -3.78
C PRO A 156 -1.23 17.35 -2.26
N PHE A 157 -2.02 16.38 -1.79
CA PHE A 157 -2.62 16.44 -0.45
C PHE A 157 -1.61 16.38 0.69
N SER A 158 -0.54 15.58 0.61
CA SER A 158 0.47 15.55 1.67
C SER A 158 1.34 16.81 1.72
N ARG A 159 1.60 17.43 0.56
CA ARG A 159 2.48 18.59 0.40
C ARG A 159 1.82 19.90 0.82
N ASP A 160 0.56 20.10 0.44
CA ASP A 160 -0.07 21.41 0.54
C ASP A 160 -0.84 21.55 1.86
N ARG A 161 -0.54 22.61 2.61
CA ARG A 161 -1.06 22.84 3.97
C ARG A 161 -2.57 23.07 4.02
N SER A 162 -3.18 23.49 2.92
CA SER A 162 -4.63 23.72 2.82
C SER A 162 -5.44 22.43 2.88
N PHE A 163 -4.85 21.28 2.53
CA PHE A 163 -5.52 19.98 2.63
C PHE A 163 -5.33 19.39 4.03
N PHE A 164 -6.43 18.89 4.61
CA PHE A 164 -6.48 18.32 5.95
C PHE A 164 -5.81 19.21 7.02
N PRO A 165 -6.26 20.47 7.21
CA PRO A 165 -5.68 21.40 8.18
C PRO A 165 -5.77 20.88 9.63
N GLU A 166 -6.69 19.97 9.92
CA GLU A 166 -6.79 19.27 11.20
C GLU A 166 -5.54 18.46 11.56
N HIS A 167 -4.76 17.98 10.57
CA HIS A 167 -3.48 17.31 10.83
C HIS A 167 -2.49 18.24 11.55
N ALA A 168 -2.51 19.54 11.25
CA ALA A 168 -1.64 20.52 11.91
C ALA A 168 -1.96 20.66 13.41
N LYS A 169 -3.22 20.42 13.82
CA LYS A 169 -3.60 20.42 15.24
C LYS A 169 -2.97 19.27 16.02
N GLU A 170 -2.58 18.20 15.32
CA GLU A 170 -1.83 17.07 15.88
C GLU A 170 -0.30 17.24 15.76
N GLY A 171 0.18 18.42 15.31
CA GLY A 171 1.60 18.68 15.04
C GLY A 171 2.12 17.98 13.79
N ILE A 172 1.24 17.46 12.92
CA ILE A 172 1.60 16.73 11.71
C ILE A 172 1.72 17.74 10.54
N GLU A 173 2.93 18.23 10.34
CA GLU A 173 3.25 19.19 9.28
C GLU A 173 3.26 18.54 7.87
N PRO A 174 2.99 19.33 6.81
CA PRO A 174 3.06 18.85 5.44
C PRO A 174 4.39 18.18 5.07
N HIS A 175 4.33 17.32 4.04
CA HIS A 175 5.48 16.56 3.57
C HIS A 175 5.37 16.25 2.08
N THR A 176 6.49 16.36 1.36
CA THR A 176 6.57 16.01 -0.05
C THR A 176 7.10 14.59 -0.19
N VAL A 177 6.31 13.72 -0.80
CA VAL A 177 6.80 12.42 -1.28
C VAL A 177 7.64 12.67 -2.53
N TYR A 178 8.81 12.05 -2.62
CA TYR A 178 9.71 12.26 -3.75
C TYR A 178 9.46 11.29 -4.91
N ASP A 179 9.07 10.06 -4.59
CA ASP A 179 8.90 8.99 -5.57
C ASP A 179 7.66 8.14 -5.24
N ILE A 180 6.95 7.71 -6.28
CA ILE A 180 5.87 6.72 -6.19
C ILE A 180 6.32 5.47 -6.96
N VAL A 181 6.30 4.32 -6.30
CA VAL A 181 6.61 3.02 -6.91
C VAL A 181 5.32 2.23 -7.04
N LEU A 182 5.03 1.77 -8.26
CA LEU A 182 3.82 1.04 -8.58
C LEU A 182 4.16 -0.43 -8.88
N THR A 183 3.20 -1.32 -8.65
CA THR A 183 3.28 -2.72 -9.11
C THR A 183 3.39 -2.77 -10.63
N ASP A 184 3.94 -3.85 -11.20
CA ASP A 184 4.11 -3.95 -12.66
C ASP A 184 2.88 -4.51 -13.41
N GLU A 185 1.74 -4.58 -12.72
CA GLU A 185 0.50 -5.23 -13.19
C GLU A 185 0.08 -4.82 -14.61
N ALA A 186 0.42 -3.60 -15.05
CA ALA A 186 0.14 -3.08 -16.38
C ALA A 186 0.88 -3.78 -17.55
N LYS A 187 1.99 -4.48 -17.32
CA LYS A 187 2.82 -4.99 -18.43
C LYS A 187 3.45 -6.37 -18.23
N TYR A 188 3.57 -6.92 -17.01
CA TYR A 188 4.45 -8.09 -16.81
C TYR A 188 4.00 -9.15 -15.80
N ASN A 189 2.78 -9.12 -15.25
CA ASN A 189 2.34 -10.16 -14.31
C ASN A 189 1.28 -11.12 -14.91
N PHE A 190 1.70 -12.39 -15.01
CA PHE A 190 1.02 -13.65 -15.41
C PHE A 190 0.85 -13.97 -16.90
#